data_AF-A0A0J9USB3-F1
#
_entry.id   AF-A0A0J9USB3-F1
#
_cell.length_a   1.000
_cell.length_b   1.000
_cell.length_c   1.000
_cell.angle_alpha   90.00
_cell.angle_beta   90.00
_cell.angle_gamma   90.00
#
_symmetry.space_group_name_H-M   'P 1'
#
loop_
_entity.id
_entity.type
_entity.pdbx_description
1 polymer ?
#
loop_
_entity_poly.entity_id
_entity_poly.type
_entity_poly.pdbx_seq_one_letter_code
_entity_poly.pdbx_strand_id
1 'polypeptide(L)'
;MLRRLFTTMAESASKRVKTTGNGPLIGTHNGHFHADEALAVHMLRRLPAYRDASLVRTRDPAVLATCHTVVDVGGEYDAEKRRFDHHQRGFTTTFPGRPTKLSSAGLVFLHFGRAIVAERLGQPEDSADVELIYEKLYENFVEALDAHDNGISVFDPAGIAAAGLEKRFSDGAFGLGAMVGRLNPQVERPYAI
;
A
#
# COMPACT_ATOMS: atom_id res chain seq x y z
N MET A 1 -31.08 45.00 -16.13
CA MET A 1 -29.82 44.79 -15.39
C MET A 1 -29.62 43.29 -15.20
N LEU A 2 -28.82 42.64 -16.04
CA LEU A 2 -28.53 41.20 -15.94
C LEU A 2 -27.01 41.05 -15.74
N ARG A 3 -26.59 40.84 -14.48
CA ARG A 3 -25.18 40.62 -14.15
C ARG A 3 -24.84 39.14 -14.34
N ARG A 4 -24.00 38.88 -15.34
CA ARG A 4 -23.22 37.65 -15.48
C ARG A 4 -22.26 37.53 -14.28
N LEU A 5 -22.35 36.46 -13.50
CA LEU A 5 -21.26 36.02 -12.63
C LEU A 5 -20.48 34.95 -13.41
N PHE A 6 -19.30 35.30 -13.89
CA PHE A 6 -18.29 34.32 -14.27
C PHE A 6 -17.49 34.01 -13.00
N THR A 7 -17.63 32.79 -12.49
CA THR A 7 -16.73 32.24 -11.47
C THR A 7 -15.51 31.68 -12.19
N THR A 8 -14.38 32.37 -12.06
CA THR A 8 -13.05 31.86 -12.45
C THR A 8 -12.65 30.74 -11.50
N MET A 9 -12.51 29.52 -12.03
CA MET A 9 -11.84 28.40 -11.37
C MET A 9 -10.33 28.69 -11.33
N ALA A 10 -9.73 28.67 -10.14
CA ALA A 10 -8.28 28.77 -9.97
C ALA A 10 -7.65 27.41 -10.30
N GLU A 11 -6.89 27.37 -11.39
CA GLU A 11 -6.12 26.20 -11.81
C GLU A 11 -4.83 26.12 -10.96
N SER A 12 -4.72 25.10 -10.10
CA SER A 12 -3.49 24.83 -9.35
C SER A 12 -2.51 24.08 -10.25
N ALA A 13 -1.47 24.79 -10.69
CA ALA A 13 -0.42 24.25 -11.55
C ALA A 13 0.48 23.26 -10.76
N SER A 14 0.33 21.96 -11.03
CA SER A 14 1.22 20.92 -10.51
C SER A 14 2.61 21.03 -11.16
N LYS A 15 3.66 21.20 -10.35
CA LYS A 15 5.05 21.21 -10.80
C LYS A 15 5.41 19.84 -11.40
N ARG A 16 5.86 19.83 -12.67
CA ARG A 16 6.28 18.63 -13.40
C ARG A 16 7.45 17.94 -12.68
N VAL A 17 7.21 16.71 -12.21
CA VAL A 17 8.21 15.79 -11.68
C VAL A 17 9.03 15.22 -12.85
N LYS A 18 10.34 15.11 -12.66
CA LYS A 18 11.30 14.59 -13.64
C LYS A 18 11.02 13.10 -13.89
N THR A 19 10.65 12.73 -15.10
CA THR A 19 10.37 11.37 -15.54
C THR A 19 11.63 10.71 -16.09
N THR A 20 12.11 9.65 -15.44
CA THR A 20 13.01 8.66 -16.07
C THR A 20 12.15 7.44 -16.39
N GLY A 21 11.72 7.32 -17.66
CA GLY A 21 10.62 6.45 -18.09
C GLY A 21 9.30 7.25 -18.18
N ASN A 22 8.40 6.89 -19.09
CA ASN A 22 7.18 7.68 -19.39
C ASN A 22 6.17 7.81 -18.23
N GLY A 23 6.41 7.21 -17.06
CA GLY A 23 5.54 7.27 -15.87
C GLY A 23 6.26 7.78 -14.60
N PRO A 24 5.51 8.02 -13.50
CA PRO A 24 6.06 8.48 -12.23
C PRO A 24 7.01 7.45 -11.60
N LEU A 25 8.01 7.92 -10.84
CA LEU A 25 8.90 7.05 -10.08
C LEU A 25 8.29 6.71 -8.71
N ILE A 26 8.15 5.42 -8.41
CA ILE A 26 7.76 4.90 -7.10
C ILE A 26 9.01 4.49 -6.34
N GLY A 27 9.15 4.95 -5.09
CA GLY A 27 10.20 4.52 -4.16
C GLY A 27 9.66 3.52 -3.15
N THR A 28 10.44 2.48 -2.84
CA THR A 28 10.17 1.57 -1.72
C THR A 28 11.48 1.09 -1.10
N HIS A 29 11.43 0.35 0.01
CA HIS A 29 12.63 -0.13 0.69
C HIS A 29 13.44 -1.13 -0.17
N ASN A 30 14.73 -1.22 0.14
CA ASN A 30 15.62 -2.27 -0.38
C ASN A 30 15.67 -3.48 0.58
N GLY A 31 16.44 -4.51 0.22
CA GLY A 31 16.51 -5.76 0.98
C GLY A 31 15.37 -6.70 0.62
N HIS A 32 14.87 -7.44 1.62
CA HIS A 32 13.85 -8.47 1.43
C HIS A 32 12.57 -7.91 0.78
N PHE A 33 11.85 -8.76 0.05
CA PHE A 33 10.51 -8.49 -0.45
C PHE A 33 9.49 -8.76 0.65
N HIS A 34 8.54 -7.85 0.82
CA HIS A 34 7.34 -8.09 1.60
C HIS A 34 6.13 -8.18 0.66
N ALA A 35 5.02 -8.70 1.20
CA ALA A 35 3.76 -8.66 0.45
C ALA A 35 3.21 -7.22 0.38
N ASP A 36 3.56 -6.40 1.38
CA ASP A 36 3.05 -5.05 1.55
C ASP A 36 3.45 -4.12 0.41
N GLU A 37 4.75 -3.89 0.22
CA GLU A 37 5.20 -3.02 -0.86
C GLU A 37 4.89 -3.60 -2.24
N ALA A 38 4.92 -4.93 -2.37
CA ALA A 38 4.57 -5.60 -3.62
C ALA A 38 3.11 -5.33 -4.02
N LEU A 39 2.16 -5.45 -3.09
CA LEU A 39 0.75 -5.18 -3.36
C LEU A 39 0.51 -3.69 -3.58
N ALA A 40 1.11 -2.81 -2.76
CA ALA A 40 1.02 -1.35 -2.92
C ALA A 40 1.43 -0.90 -4.32
N VAL A 41 2.60 -1.35 -4.80
CA VAL A 41 3.10 -1.04 -6.15
C VAL A 41 2.20 -1.62 -7.24
N HIS A 42 1.71 -2.86 -7.06
CA HIS A 42 0.80 -3.49 -8.02
C HIS A 42 -0.49 -2.68 -8.19
N MET A 43 -1.12 -2.30 -7.07
CA MET A 43 -2.36 -1.53 -7.03
C MET A 43 -2.20 -0.18 -7.71
N LEU A 44 -1.14 0.58 -7.39
CA LEU A 44 -0.87 1.85 -8.07
C LEU A 44 -0.78 1.67 -9.59
N ARG A 45 -0.02 0.67 -10.06
CA ARG A 45 0.13 0.35 -11.50
C ARG A 45 -1.14 -0.16 -12.18
N ARG A 46 -2.29 -0.24 -11.50
CA ARG A 46 -3.59 -0.45 -12.16
C ARG A 46 -4.19 0.85 -12.68
N LEU A 47 -3.77 1.99 -12.13
CA LEU A 47 -4.22 3.31 -12.57
C LEU A 47 -3.48 3.77 -13.83
N PRO A 48 -4.15 4.45 -14.78
CA PRO A 48 -3.51 5.00 -15.97
C PRO A 48 -2.29 5.87 -15.68
N ALA A 49 -2.36 6.73 -14.65
CA ALA A 49 -1.28 7.64 -14.26
C ALA A 49 -0.01 6.93 -13.77
N TYR A 50 -0.10 5.67 -13.36
CA TYR A 50 1.00 4.86 -12.84
C TYR A 50 1.30 3.64 -13.71
N ARG A 51 0.59 3.45 -14.84
CA ARG A 51 0.70 2.24 -15.68
C ARG A 51 2.14 1.90 -16.04
N ASP A 52 2.92 2.92 -16.40
CA ASP A 52 4.33 2.82 -16.78
C ASP A 52 5.27 3.32 -15.67
N ALA A 53 4.80 3.34 -14.41
CA ALA A 53 5.58 3.81 -13.29
C ALA A 53 6.82 2.94 -13.08
N SER A 54 7.98 3.57 -13.02
CA SER A 54 9.24 2.91 -12.66
C SER A 54 9.32 2.71 -11.14
N LEU A 55 10.12 1.74 -10.70
CA LEU A 55 10.32 1.41 -9.28
C LEU A 55 11.79 1.56 -8.92
N VAL A 56 12.09 2.27 -7.84
CA VAL A 56 13.40 2.29 -7.19
C VAL A 56 13.28 1.69 -5.79
N ARG A 57 14.21 0.79 -5.45
CA ARG A 57 14.28 0.14 -4.13
C ARG A 57 15.48 0.70 -3.36
N THR A 58 15.24 1.50 -2.33
CA THR A 58 16.27 2.19 -1.54
C THR A 58 15.74 2.64 -0.19
N ARG A 59 16.63 2.85 0.77
CA ARG A 59 16.34 3.54 2.04
C ARG A 59 17.02 4.91 2.11
N ASP A 60 17.70 5.34 1.06
CA ASP A 60 18.35 6.65 0.99
C ASP A 60 17.29 7.77 0.93
N PRO A 61 17.16 8.63 1.96
CA PRO A 61 16.18 9.70 1.99
C PRO A 61 16.32 10.68 0.83
N ALA A 62 17.55 10.91 0.33
CA ALA A 62 17.79 11.82 -0.78
C ALA A 62 17.18 11.28 -2.09
N VAL A 63 17.26 9.96 -2.32
CA VAL A 63 16.63 9.31 -3.47
C VAL A 63 15.11 9.26 -3.30
N LEU A 64 14.62 8.91 -2.10
CA LEU A 64 13.19 8.88 -1.81
C LEU A 64 12.52 10.25 -1.98
N ALA A 65 13.22 11.35 -1.65
CA ALA A 65 12.75 12.70 -1.88
C ALA A 65 12.49 13.03 -3.36
N THR A 66 13.17 12.34 -4.29
CA THR A 66 12.95 12.50 -5.74
C THR A 66 11.77 11.68 -6.28
N CYS A 67 11.28 10.72 -5.50
CA CYS A 67 10.18 9.84 -5.93
C CYS A 67 8.85 10.59 -5.89
N HIS A 68 8.01 10.32 -6.89
CA HIS A 68 6.65 10.85 -6.94
C HIS A 68 5.81 10.27 -5.81
N THR A 69 5.89 8.95 -5.62
CA THR A 69 5.18 8.20 -4.58
C THR A 69 6.17 7.34 -3.83
N VAL A 70 6.04 7.26 -2.51
CA VAL A 70 6.86 6.38 -1.66
C VAL A 70 5.96 5.48 -0.85
N VAL A 71 6.27 4.18 -0.86
CA VAL A 71 5.51 3.13 -0.18
C VAL A 71 6.44 2.29 0.68
N ASP A 72 5.99 1.95 1.88
CA ASP A 72 6.66 1.02 2.81
C ASP A 72 8.08 1.44 3.22
N VAL A 73 8.38 2.74 3.16
CA VAL A 73 9.67 3.30 3.56
C VAL A 73 9.57 4.81 3.78
N GLY A 74 10.49 5.36 4.58
CA GLY A 74 10.69 6.79 4.73
C GLY A 74 10.17 7.37 6.05
N GLY A 75 9.44 6.59 6.84
CA GLY A 75 8.96 6.96 8.16
C GLY A 75 7.89 8.06 8.14
N GLU A 76 7.13 8.20 7.05
CA GLU A 76 6.12 9.26 6.89
C GLU A 76 4.83 8.72 6.23
N TYR A 77 3.68 9.02 6.85
CA TYR A 77 2.36 8.93 6.22
C TYR A 77 1.85 10.35 5.95
N ASP A 78 1.75 10.69 4.67
CA ASP A 78 1.21 11.95 4.19
C ASP A 78 0.60 11.71 2.80
N ALA A 79 -0.74 11.65 2.75
CA ALA A 79 -1.47 11.35 1.51
C ALA A 79 -1.29 12.44 0.45
N GLU A 80 -1.17 13.71 0.85
CA GLU A 80 -0.98 14.84 -0.08
C GLU A 80 0.40 14.77 -0.74
N LYS A 81 1.42 14.40 0.03
CA LYS A 81 2.78 14.16 -0.47
C LYS A 81 2.98 12.75 -1.05
N ARG A 82 1.96 11.90 -1.05
CA ARG A 82 2.02 10.50 -1.52
C ARG A 82 3.13 9.70 -0.82
N ARG A 83 3.19 9.84 0.50
CA ARG A 83 4.05 9.05 1.40
C ARG A 83 3.15 8.10 2.16
N PHE A 84 3.32 6.81 1.93
CA PHE A 84 2.46 5.74 2.44
C PHE A 84 3.29 4.75 3.24
N ASP A 85 3.96 5.22 4.28
CA ASP A 85 4.64 4.35 5.24
C ASP A 85 3.82 4.26 6.53
N HIS A 86 3.87 3.13 7.23
CA HIS A 86 3.15 2.88 8.49
C HIS A 86 4.10 2.63 9.68
N HIS A 87 5.41 2.60 9.45
CA HIS A 87 6.43 2.26 10.44
C HIS A 87 6.64 3.30 11.56
N GLN A 88 5.85 4.38 11.59
CA GLN A 88 6.05 5.44 12.58
C GLN A 88 5.58 4.98 13.96
N ARG A 89 6.34 5.35 14.99
CA ARG A 89 5.92 5.12 16.37
C ARG A 89 4.60 5.85 16.62
N GLY A 90 3.59 5.10 17.05
CA GLY A 90 2.26 5.65 17.32
C GLY A 90 1.36 5.74 16.09
N PHE A 91 1.73 5.13 14.95
CA PHE A 91 0.81 4.97 13.83
C PHE A 91 -0.42 4.15 14.25
N THR A 92 -1.61 4.70 13.97
CA THR A 92 -2.92 4.13 14.36
C THR A 92 -3.99 4.33 13.30
N THR A 93 -3.64 4.72 12.07
CA THR A 93 -4.63 4.88 11.00
C THR A 93 -5.23 3.52 10.65
N THR A 94 -6.55 3.48 10.55
CA THR A 94 -7.33 2.29 10.16
C THR A 94 -8.24 2.63 8.98
N PHE A 95 -8.72 1.61 8.29
CA PHE A 95 -9.80 1.79 7.33
C PHE A 95 -11.12 2.13 8.03
N PRO A 96 -12.00 2.96 7.42
CA PRO A 96 -13.29 3.30 8.01
C PRO A 96 -14.09 2.08 8.48
N GLY A 97 -14.54 2.08 9.73
CA GLY A 97 -15.33 0.99 10.31
C GLY A 97 -14.53 -0.27 10.67
N ARG A 98 -13.20 -0.26 10.54
CA ARG A 98 -12.33 -1.42 10.81
C ARG A 98 -11.29 -1.09 11.89
N PRO A 99 -10.98 -2.02 12.80
CA PRO A 99 -10.02 -1.79 13.89
C PRO A 99 -8.56 -2.06 13.48
N THR A 100 -8.35 -2.72 12.34
CA THR A 100 -7.04 -3.13 11.85
C THR A 100 -6.22 -1.93 11.40
N LYS A 101 -4.99 -1.80 11.94
CA LYS A 101 -4.03 -0.78 11.48
C LYS A 101 -3.63 -1.07 10.04
N LEU A 102 -3.55 -0.03 9.22
CA LEU A 102 -3.15 -0.16 7.82
C LEU A 102 -1.64 -0.43 7.69
N SER A 103 -1.26 -1.24 6.72
CA SER A 103 0.11 -1.29 6.16
C SER A 103 0.22 -0.29 5.01
N SER A 104 1.35 -0.28 4.27
CA SER A 104 1.50 0.57 3.09
C SER A 104 0.46 0.26 2.01
N ALA A 105 0.18 -1.02 1.76
CA ALA A 105 -0.85 -1.47 0.84
C ALA A 105 -2.24 -1.02 1.30
N GLY A 106 -2.57 -1.16 2.59
CA GLY A 106 -3.81 -0.64 3.14
C GLY A 106 -3.97 0.87 2.96
N LEU A 107 -2.89 1.64 3.17
CA LEU A 107 -2.86 3.08 2.92
C LEU A 107 -3.08 3.41 1.43
N VAL A 108 -2.39 2.71 0.52
CA VAL A 108 -2.62 2.87 -0.92
C VAL A 108 -4.05 2.53 -1.29
N PHE A 109 -4.61 1.44 -0.74
CA PHE A 109 -5.99 1.06 -1.01
C PHE A 109 -6.98 2.10 -0.45
N LEU A 110 -6.76 2.63 0.75
CA LEU A 110 -7.59 3.68 1.34
C LEU A 110 -7.73 4.91 0.42
N HIS A 111 -6.64 5.32 -0.23
CA HIS A 111 -6.61 6.54 -1.06
C HIS A 111 -6.89 6.32 -2.54
N PHE A 112 -6.59 5.14 -3.07
CA PHE A 112 -6.69 4.86 -4.51
C PHE A 112 -7.64 3.71 -4.85
N GLY A 113 -8.16 2.99 -3.85
CA GLY A 113 -8.96 1.78 -4.04
C GLY A 113 -10.21 2.01 -4.87
N ARG A 114 -10.91 3.13 -4.66
CA ARG A 114 -12.08 3.51 -5.47
C ARG A 114 -11.69 3.74 -6.93
N ALA A 115 -10.69 4.58 -7.19
CA ALA A 115 -10.16 4.80 -8.54
C ALA A 115 -9.69 3.50 -9.23
N ILE A 116 -9.06 2.59 -8.49
CA ILE A 116 -8.61 1.28 -9.02
C ILE A 116 -9.81 0.42 -9.42
N VAL A 117 -10.83 0.35 -8.56
CA VAL A 117 -12.06 -0.40 -8.82
C VAL A 117 -12.82 0.21 -10.00
N ALA A 118 -12.96 1.53 -10.04
CA ALA A 118 -13.59 2.29 -11.11
C ALA A 118 -12.94 2.02 -12.47
N GLU A 119 -11.61 2.14 -12.56
CA GLU A 119 -10.82 1.82 -13.76
C GLU A 119 -11.05 0.37 -14.21
N ARG A 120 -11.14 -0.57 -13.25
CA ARG A 120 -11.35 -1.98 -13.57
C ARG A 120 -12.75 -2.29 -14.07
N LEU A 121 -13.77 -1.61 -13.55
CA LEU A 121 -15.17 -1.82 -13.92
C LEU A 121 -15.61 -0.97 -15.12
N GLY A 122 -14.84 0.07 -15.47
CA GLY A 122 -15.26 1.07 -16.45
C GLY A 122 -16.46 1.91 -15.96
N GLN A 123 -16.53 2.15 -14.65
CA GLN A 123 -17.63 2.87 -13.99
C GLN A 123 -17.13 4.19 -13.37
N PRO A 124 -18.01 5.17 -13.12
CA PRO A 124 -17.67 6.35 -12.33
C PRO A 124 -17.19 5.97 -10.92
N GLU A 125 -16.22 6.70 -10.39
CA GLU A 125 -15.62 6.44 -9.07
C GLU A 125 -16.61 6.58 -7.91
N ASP A 126 -17.63 7.42 -8.08
CA ASP A 126 -18.72 7.66 -7.12
C ASP A 126 -19.94 6.74 -7.32
N SER A 127 -19.85 5.74 -8.19
CA SER A 127 -20.93 4.78 -8.40
C SER A 127 -21.08 3.82 -7.20
N ALA A 128 -22.32 3.41 -6.93
CA ALA A 128 -22.64 2.50 -5.83
C ALA A 128 -21.93 1.13 -5.95
N ASP A 129 -21.71 0.65 -7.18
CA ASP A 129 -20.99 -0.60 -7.43
C ASP A 129 -19.50 -0.48 -7.07
N VAL A 130 -18.88 0.67 -7.35
CA VAL A 130 -17.49 0.95 -6.96
C VAL A 130 -17.36 0.98 -5.45
N GLU A 131 -18.27 1.67 -4.74
CA GLU A 131 -18.26 1.72 -3.28
C GLU A 131 -18.40 0.32 -2.66
N LEU A 132 -19.39 -0.45 -3.12
CA LEU A 132 -19.63 -1.81 -2.65
C LEU A 132 -18.41 -2.72 -2.84
N ILE A 133 -17.76 -2.64 -3.99
CA ILE A 133 -16.58 -3.47 -4.30
C ILE A 133 -15.35 -2.98 -3.55
N TYR A 134 -15.19 -1.66 -3.38
CA TYR A 134 -14.12 -1.07 -2.58
C TYR A 134 -14.16 -1.58 -1.13
N GLU A 135 -15.33 -1.51 -0.47
CA GLU A 135 -15.48 -2.03 0.89
C GLU A 135 -15.24 -3.54 0.98
N LYS A 136 -15.81 -4.32 0.04
CA LYS A 136 -15.64 -5.77 0.01
C LYS A 136 -14.20 -6.21 -0.25
N LEU A 137 -13.47 -5.51 -1.11
CA LEU A 137 -12.07 -5.81 -1.37
C LEU A 137 -11.20 -5.50 -0.16
N TYR A 138 -11.49 -4.43 0.59
CA TYR A 138 -10.79 -4.20 1.84
C TYR A 138 -11.04 -5.35 2.82
N GLU A 139 -12.31 -5.62 3.13
CA GLU A 139 -12.71 -6.63 4.12
C GLU A 139 -12.19 -8.03 3.79
N ASN A 140 -12.32 -8.46 2.54
CA ASN A 140 -12.07 -9.87 2.18
C ASN A 140 -10.65 -10.13 1.68
N PHE A 141 -9.82 -9.09 1.53
CA PHE A 141 -8.48 -9.24 0.97
C PHE A 141 -7.43 -8.33 1.63
N VAL A 142 -7.61 -7.01 1.57
CA VAL A 142 -6.56 -6.06 2.02
C VAL A 142 -6.37 -6.11 3.54
N GLU A 143 -7.46 -6.19 4.32
CA GLU A 143 -7.40 -6.20 5.79
C GLU A 143 -6.56 -7.37 6.35
N ALA A 144 -6.62 -8.54 5.72
CA ALA A 144 -5.83 -9.70 6.14
C ALA A 144 -4.32 -9.47 5.92
N LEU A 145 -3.95 -8.73 4.87
CA LEU A 145 -2.56 -8.34 4.62
C LEU A 145 -2.11 -7.26 5.58
N ASP A 146 -2.95 -6.24 5.83
CA ASP A 146 -2.70 -5.19 6.82
C ASP A 146 -2.44 -5.80 8.21
N ALA A 147 -3.28 -6.76 8.62
CA ALA A 147 -3.11 -7.48 9.87
C ALA A 147 -1.81 -8.30 9.91
N HIS A 148 -1.50 -9.04 8.84
CA HIS A 148 -0.26 -9.81 8.75
C HIS A 148 0.98 -8.93 8.90
N ASP A 149 1.02 -7.81 8.18
CA ASP A 149 2.17 -6.92 8.15
C ASP A 149 2.37 -6.18 9.48
N ASN A 150 1.28 -5.76 10.12
CA ASN A 150 1.30 -5.17 11.45
C ASN A 150 1.45 -6.19 12.60
N GLY A 151 1.57 -7.49 12.31
CA GLY A 151 1.71 -8.55 13.31
C GLY A 151 0.46 -8.75 14.18
N ILE A 152 -0.73 -8.40 13.67
CA ILE A 152 -2.00 -8.54 14.35
C ILE A 152 -2.49 -9.98 14.22
N SER A 153 -2.71 -10.64 15.35
CA SER A 153 -3.26 -12.00 15.39
C SER A 153 -4.78 -12.00 15.17
N VAL A 154 -5.28 -13.01 14.47
CA VAL A 154 -6.74 -13.20 14.21
C VAL A 154 -7.52 -13.33 15.53
N PHE A 155 -6.91 -13.93 16.55
CA PHE A 155 -7.47 -14.05 17.89
C PHE A 155 -6.58 -13.32 18.90
N ASP A 156 -7.19 -12.81 19.97
CA ASP A 156 -6.45 -12.24 21.10
C ASP A 156 -5.51 -13.30 21.72
N PRO A 157 -4.18 -13.09 21.69
CA PRO A 157 -3.22 -14.03 22.27
C PRO A 157 -3.44 -14.25 23.77
N ALA A 158 -3.90 -13.24 24.51
CA ALA A 158 -4.17 -13.38 25.94
C ALA A 158 -5.38 -14.29 26.19
N GLY A 159 -6.45 -14.11 25.42
CA GLY A 159 -7.61 -15.01 25.44
C GLY A 159 -7.27 -16.47 25.08
N ILE A 160 -6.44 -16.68 24.05
CA ILE A 160 -5.97 -18.02 23.65
C ILE A 160 -5.17 -18.68 24.78
N ALA A 161 -4.25 -17.94 25.40
CA ALA A 161 -3.45 -18.44 26.53
C ALA A 161 -4.32 -18.75 27.75
N ALA A 162 -5.28 -17.89 28.09
CA ALA A 162 -6.20 -18.09 29.21
C ALA A 162 -7.10 -19.33 29.00
N ALA A 163 -7.43 -19.66 27.76
CA ALA A 163 -8.19 -20.85 27.40
C ALA A 163 -7.33 -22.14 27.32
N GLY A 164 -6.01 -22.06 27.50
CA GLY A 164 -5.10 -23.20 27.38
C GLY A 164 -5.03 -23.81 25.98
N LEU A 165 -5.30 -23.02 24.94
CA LEU A 165 -5.31 -23.48 23.56
C LEU A 165 -3.89 -23.37 22.96
N GLU A 166 -3.44 -24.46 22.34
CA GLU A 166 -2.13 -24.54 21.69
C GLU A 166 -2.26 -24.81 20.18
N LYS A 167 -1.28 -24.34 19.40
CA LYS A 167 -1.19 -24.67 17.98
C LYS A 167 -0.94 -26.16 17.81
N ARG A 168 -1.73 -26.81 16.94
CA ARG A 168 -1.57 -28.24 16.63
C ARG A 168 -0.39 -28.55 15.70
N PHE A 169 0.10 -27.54 14.98
CA PHE A 169 1.23 -27.65 14.08
C PHE A 169 1.91 -26.28 13.90
N SER A 170 3.17 -26.30 13.46
CA SER A 170 3.88 -25.09 13.03
C SER A 170 3.57 -24.79 11.56
N ASP A 171 3.17 -23.57 11.28
CA ASP A 171 2.77 -23.07 9.96
C ASP A 171 3.73 -21.99 9.42
N GLY A 172 4.79 -21.67 10.17
CA GLY A 172 5.69 -20.55 9.85
C GLY A 172 6.38 -20.66 8.48
N ALA A 173 6.54 -21.87 7.93
CA ALA A 173 7.14 -22.07 6.62
C ALA A 173 6.18 -21.78 5.44
N PHE A 174 4.88 -21.59 5.69
CA PHE A 174 3.84 -21.42 4.66
C PHE A 174 2.96 -20.17 4.88
N GLY A 175 3.35 -19.26 5.78
CA GLY A 175 2.71 -17.95 5.91
C GLY A 175 3.02 -17.00 4.74
N LEU A 176 2.28 -15.91 4.61
CA LEU A 176 2.45 -14.92 3.53
C LEU A 176 3.90 -14.40 3.45
N GLY A 177 4.48 -13.97 4.58
CA GLY A 177 5.88 -13.55 4.64
C GLY A 177 6.87 -14.64 4.23
N ALA A 178 6.61 -15.91 4.60
CA ALA A 178 7.47 -17.03 4.21
C ALA A 178 7.37 -17.34 2.71
N MET A 179 6.17 -17.24 2.13
CA MET A 179 5.93 -17.49 0.71
C MET A 179 6.54 -16.40 -0.17
N VAL A 180 6.35 -15.12 0.18
CA VAL A 180 7.02 -14.00 -0.51
C VAL A 180 8.53 -14.05 -0.29
N GLY A 181 8.95 -14.45 0.92
CA GLY A 181 10.35 -14.61 1.29
C GLY A 181 11.16 -15.50 0.34
N ARG A 182 10.52 -16.53 -0.26
CA ARG A 182 11.13 -17.43 -1.24
C ARG A 182 11.48 -16.77 -2.58
N LEU A 183 10.87 -15.62 -2.88
CA LEU A 183 11.13 -14.84 -4.09
C LEU A 183 12.34 -13.92 -3.92
N ASN A 184 12.87 -13.77 -2.70
CA ASN A 184 14.09 -13.01 -2.49
C ASN A 184 15.24 -13.63 -3.29
N PRO A 185 16.09 -12.79 -3.93
CA PRO A 185 17.27 -13.29 -4.60
C PRO A 185 18.09 -14.08 -3.58
N GLN A 186 18.39 -15.34 -3.91
CA GLN A 186 19.33 -16.11 -3.11
C GLN A 186 20.67 -15.39 -3.26
N VAL A 187 21.22 -14.89 -2.16
CA VAL A 187 22.65 -14.57 -2.14
C VAL A 187 23.32 -15.87 -2.56
N GLU A 188 24.10 -15.84 -3.65
CA GLU A 188 24.94 -16.98 -4.02
C GLU A 188 25.68 -17.39 -2.76
N ARG A 189 25.29 -18.52 -2.15
CA ARG A 189 26.13 -19.13 -1.13
C ARG A 189 27.37 -19.51 -1.92
N PRO A 190 28.56 -18.98 -1.62
CA PRO A 190 29.76 -19.57 -2.19
C PRO A 190 29.70 -21.04 -1.81
N TYR A 191 29.65 -21.91 -2.82
CA TYR A 191 29.73 -23.35 -2.63
C TYR A 191 30.96 -23.61 -1.77
N ALA A 192 30.75 -23.96 -0.50
CA ALA A 192 31.79 -24.54 0.32
C ALA A 192 32.00 -25.96 -0.21
N ILE A 193 33.12 -26.13 -0.90
CA ILE A 193 33.70 -27.40 -1.32
C ILE A 193 34.07 -28.21 -0.06
#